data_AF-A0A2H1VGE4-F1
#
_entry.id   AF-A0A2H1VGE4-F1
#
_cell.length_a   1.000
_cell.length_b   1.000
_cell.length_c   1.000
_cell.angle_alpha   90.00
_cell.angle_beta   90.00
_cell.angle_gamma   90.00
#
_symmetry.space_group_name_H-M   'P 1'
#
loop_
_entity.id
_entity.type
_entity.pdbx_description
1 polymer ?
#
loop_
_entity_poly.entity_id
_entity_poly.type
_entity_poly.pdbx_seq_one_letter_code
_entity_poly.pdbx_strand_id
1 'polypeptide(L)'
;MTIFYIFLGYCIVLISHEVQETLAEQAPVAFTFKEYQYKDTPKNEMTFREFETACEQSGACSQTTGLLKTRCVRECVSPSCYRELYQDDALEEGEIDVRLNSFKGCFIQRSGRTRN
;
A
#
# COMPACT_ATOMS: atom_id res chain seq x y z
N MET A 1 -17.27 39.55 -42.23
CA MET A 1 -18.28 38.76 -41.47
C MET A 1 -17.86 37.30 -41.38
N THR A 2 -17.70 36.58 -42.49
CA THR A 2 -17.29 35.15 -42.53
C THR A 2 -15.96 34.85 -41.82
N ILE A 3 -14.93 35.67 -42.02
CA ILE A 3 -13.60 35.47 -41.40
C ILE A 3 -13.67 35.55 -39.86
N PHE A 4 -14.51 36.44 -39.32
CA PHE A 4 -14.69 36.58 -37.87
C PHE A 4 -15.32 35.32 -37.26
N TYR A 5 -16.27 34.69 -37.94
CA TYR A 5 -16.87 33.42 -37.49
C TYR A 5 -15.89 32.24 -37.56
N ILE A 6 -14.98 32.24 -38.53
CA ILE A 6 -13.93 31.21 -38.63
C ILE A 6 -12.94 31.34 -37.47
N PHE A 7 -12.48 32.57 -37.17
CA PHE A 7 -11.61 32.80 -36.01
C PHE A 7 -12.31 32.49 -34.69
N LEU A 8 -13.56 32.88 -34.53
CA LEU A 8 -14.36 32.56 -33.34
C LEU A 8 -14.50 31.03 -33.16
N GLY A 9 -14.78 30.31 -34.25
CA GLY A 9 -14.89 28.85 -34.24
C GLY A 9 -13.57 28.17 -33.88
N TYR A 10 -12.44 28.64 -34.44
CA TYR A 10 -11.12 28.11 -34.12
C TYR A 10 -10.72 28.36 -32.65
N CYS A 11 -11.01 29.56 -32.12
CA CYS A 11 -10.80 29.87 -30.71
C CYS A 11 -11.64 28.96 -29.79
N ILE A 12 -12.90 28.69 -30.14
CA ILE A 12 -13.77 27.78 -29.37
C ILE A 12 -13.19 26.36 -29.34
N VAL A 13 -12.69 25.86 -30.49
CA VAL A 13 -12.06 24.53 -30.58
C VAL A 13 -10.79 24.46 -29.73
N LEU A 14 -9.92 25.47 -29.78
CA LEU A 14 -8.70 25.51 -28.96
C LEU A 14 -9.02 25.56 -27.46
N ILE A 15 -9.95 26.42 -27.05
CA ILE A 15 -10.38 26.53 -25.64
C ILE A 15 -11.00 25.21 -25.17
N SER A 16 -11.78 24.53 -26.01
CA SER A 16 -12.38 23.24 -25.64
C SER A 16 -11.36 22.10 -25.46
N HIS A 17 -10.25 22.13 -26.20
CA HIS A 17 -9.20 21.12 -26.08
C HIS A 17 -8.39 21.31 -24.79
N GLU A 18 -8.08 22.55 -24.43
CA GLU A 18 -7.35 22.91 -23.21
C GLU A 18 -8.17 22.62 -21.93
N VAL A 19 -9.50 22.77 -22.01
CA VAL A 19 -10.42 22.38 -20.92
C VAL A 19 -10.45 20.86 -20.70
N GLN A 20 -10.27 20.04 -21.73
CA GLN A 20 -10.35 18.58 -21.60
C GLN A 20 -9.18 17.98 -20.82
N GLU A 21 -7.97 18.56 -20.91
CA GLU A 21 -6.83 18.12 -20.10
C GLU A 21 -7.05 18.38 -18.60
N THR A 22 -7.79 19.43 -18.22
CA THR A 22 -8.02 19.76 -16.80
C THR A 22 -9.12 18.95 -16.12
N LEU A 23 -10.03 18.31 -16.88
CA LEU A 23 -11.12 17.49 -16.32
C LEU A 23 -10.74 16.01 -16.16
N ALA A 24 -9.62 15.59 -16.75
CA ALA A 24 -9.09 14.23 -16.65
C ALA A 24 -8.29 13.96 -15.35
N GLU A 25 -8.34 14.89 -14.39
CA GLU A 25 -7.57 14.80 -13.16
C GLU A 25 -8.48 14.54 -11.95
N GLN A 26 -8.17 13.47 -11.21
CA GLN A 26 -8.72 13.03 -9.92
C GLN A 26 -10.05 12.24 -9.93
N ALA A 27 -10.12 11.15 -10.70
CA ALA A 27 -10.82 9.99 -10.16
C ALA A 27 -10.02 9.47 -8.95
N PRO A 28 -10.63 9.25 -7.77
CA PRO A 28 -9.91 8.67 -6.64
C PRO A 28 -9.39 7.30 -7.06
N VAL A 29 -8.07 7.15 -7.15
CA VAL A 29 -7.44 5.85 -7.36
C VAL A 29 -7.73 5.04 -6.11
N ALA A 30 -8.65 4.09 -6.22
CA ALA A 30 -8.98 3.21 -5.12
C ALA A 30 -7.74 2.38 -4.80
N PHE A 31 -7.15 2.61 -3.63
CA PHE A 31 -6.07 1.78 -3.13
C PHE A 31 -6.61 0.38 -2.82
N THR A 32 -6.22 -0.61 -3.62
CA THR A 32 -6.66 -2.00 -3.47
C THR A 32 -5.49 -2.89 -3.13
N PHE A 33 -5.68 -3.77 -2.14
CA PHE A 33 -4.70 -4.78 -1.76
C PHE A 33 -5.42 -6.11 -1.46
N LYS A 34 -4.65 -7.20 -1.39
CA LYS A 34 -5.22 -8.51 -1.05
C LYS A 34 -5.67 -8.52 0.41
N GLU A 35 -6.95 -8.76 0.64
CA GLU A 35 -7.50 -8.73 1.99
C GLU A 35 -7.48 -10.13 2.64
N TYR A 36 -6.85 -10.21 3.81
CA TYR A 36 -6.85 -11.38 4.66
C TYR A 36 -7.60 -11.05 5.95
N GLN A 37 -8.56 -11.90 6.30
CA GLN A 37 -9.31 -11.76 7.53
C GLN A 37 -8.40 -11.99 8.75
N TYR A 38 -8.24 -10.97 9.59
CA TYR A 38 -7.57 -11.07 10.87
C TYR A 38 -8.59 -11.09 12.01
N LYS A 39 -8.55 -12.15 12.81
CA LYS A 39 -9.34 -12.23 14.04
C LYS A 39 -8.49 -11.70 15.18
N ASP A 40 -8.84 -10.51 15.67
CA ASP A 40 -8.19 -9.90 16.82
C ASP A 40 -8.56 -10.68 18.09
N THR A 41 -7.64 -11.55 18.49
CA THR A 41 -7.77 -12.38 19.69
C THR A 41 -6.46 -12.27 20.46
N PRO A 42 -6.49 -12.38 21.80
CA PRO A 42 -5.27 -12.29 22.60
C PRO A 42 -4.16 -13.25 22.15
N LYS A 43 -4.54 -14.47 21.72
CA LYS A 43 -3.61 -15.47 21.19
C LYS A 43 -2.92 -15.00 19.90
N ASN A 44 -3.71 -14.54 18.92
CA ASN A 44 -3.15 -14.12 17.62
C ASN A 44 -2.27 -12.89 17.78
N GLU A 45 -2.68 -11.92 18.60
CA GLU A 45 -1.88 -10.72 18.86
C GLU A 45 -0.59 -11.08 19.57
N MET A 46 -0.64 -11.93 20.61
CA MET A 46 0.56 -12.40 21.31
C MET A 46 1.52 -13.11 20.36
N THR A 47 1.05 -14.08 19.57
CA THR A 47 1.88 -14.79 18.58
C THR A 47 2.47 -13.81 17.56
N PHE A 48 1.69 -12.85 17.07
CA PHE A 48 2.18 -11.85 16.13
C PHE A 48 3.29 -10.98 16.76
N ARG A 49 3.09 -10.51 17.98
CA ARG A 49 4.04 -9.66 18.73
C ARG A 49 5.34 -10.38 19.07
N GLU A 50 5.28 -11.67 19.38
CA GLU A 50 6.48 -12.48 19.63
C GLU A 50 7.39 -12.49 18.39
N PHE A 51 6.83 -12.74 17.20
CA PHE A 51 7.59 -12.73 15.95
C PHE A 51 8.09 -11.32 15.58
N GLU A 52 7.24 -10.30 15.77
CA GLU A 52 7.61 -8.91 15.52
C GLU A 52 8.82 -8.51 16.40
N THR A 53 8.76 -8.82 17.70
CA THR A 53 9.84 -8.55 18.66
C THR A 53 11.12 -9.32 18.31
N ALA A 54 11.00 -10.60 17.97
CA ALA A 54 12.15 -11.41 17.56
C ALA A 54 12.83 -10.85 16.30
N CYS A 55 12.04 -10.40 15.33
CA CYS A 55 12.55 -9.75 14.12
C CYS A 55 13.16 -8.38 14.39
N GLU A 56 12.56 -7.56 15.25
CA GLU A 56 13.12 -6.26 15.67
C GLU A 56 14.49 -6.39 16.33
N GLN A 57 14.69 -7.46 17.10
CA GLN A 57 15.94 -7.75 17.82
C GLN A 57 16.95 -8.55 16.97
N SER A 58 16.56 -8.99 15.78
CA SER A 58 17.45 -9.73 14.88
C SER A 58 18.67 -8.89 14.49
N GLY A 59 19.80 -9.55 14.22
CA GLY A 59 21.01 -8.87 13.75
C GLY A 59 20.79 -8.05 12.46
N ALA A 60 19.83 -8.46 11.63
CA ALA A 60 19.48 -7.78 10.38
C ALA A 60 18.68 -6.49 10.60
N CYS A 61 17.66 -6.50 11.46
CA CYS A 61 16.77 -5.34 11.64
C CYS A 61 17.13 -4.44 12.83
N SER A 62 17.91 -4.93 13.81
CA SER A 62 18.24 -4.18 15.03
C SER A 62 18.94 -2.84 14.78
N GLN A 63 19.72 -2.74 13.70
CA GLN A 63 20.47 -1.53 13.33
C GLN A 63 19.68 -0.57 12.42
N THR A 64 18.45 -0.95 12.02
CA THR A 64 17.60 -0.11 11.18
C THR A 64 16.64 0.71 12.04
N THR A 65 16.20 1.87 11.53
CA THR A 65 15.28 2.77 12.24
C THR A 65 14.13 3.21 11.32
N GLY A 66 13.07 3.76 11.93
CA GLY A 66 11.93 4.33 11.20
C GLY A 66 11.28 3.34 10.22
N LEU A 67 10.94 3.86 9.03
CA LEU A 67 10.30 3.09 7.96
C LEU A 67 11.14 1.89 7.49
N LEU A 68 12.47 2.05 7.42
CA LEU A 68 13.36 0.95 7.04
C LEU A 68 13.29 -0.20 8.05
N LYS A 69 13.17 0.12 9.35
CA LYS A 69 12.95 -0.90 10.38
C LYS A 69 11.62 -1.60 10.20
N THR A 70 10.54 -0.85 10.01
CA THR A 70 9.22 -1.42 9.75
C THR A 70 9.26 -2.38 8.55
N ARG A 71 9.89 -1.96 7.44
CA ARG A 71 10.07 -2.78 6.25
C ARG A 71 10.80 -4.08 6.57
N CYS A 72 11.98 -3.97 7.19
CA CYS A 72 12.81 -5.12 7.56
C CYS A 72 12.04 -6.10 8.46
N VAL A 73 11.34 -5.59 9.47
CA VAL A 73 10.58 -6.42 10.42
C VAL A 73 9.42 -7.13 9.73
N ARG A 74 8.66 -6.43 8.88
CA ARG A 74 7.54 -7.05 8.14
C ARG A 74 8.02 -8.14 7.19
N GLU A 75 9.12 -7.89 6.48
CA GLU A 75 9.73 -8.90 5.62
C GLU A 75 10.27 -10.09 6.43
N CYS A 76 10.92 -9.83 7.57
CA CYS A 76 11.40 -10.88 8.48
C CYS A 76 10.26 -11.74 9.06
N VAL A 77 9.16 -11.13 9.51
CA VAL A 77 8.02 -11.83 10.13
C VAL A 77 7.38 -12.82 9.16
N SER A 78 7.22 -12.42 7.90
CA SER A 78 6.77 -13.32 6.85
C SER A 78 7.13 -12.77 5.47
N PRO A 79 8.21 -13.27 4.83
CA PRO A 79 8.62 -12.80 3.50
C PRO A 79 7.54 -13.02 2.44
N SER A 80 6.73 -14.06 2.61
CA SER A 80 5.61 -14.36 1.70
C SER A 80 4.47 -13.36 1.82
N CYS A 81 4.10 -12.96 3.04
CA CYS A 81 3.02 -11.99 3.26
C CYS A 81 3.47 -10.57 2.91
N TYR A 82 4.75 -10.27 3.17
CA TYR A 82 5.33 -8.98 2.83
C TYR A 82 5.28 -8.75 1.31
N ARG A 83 5.70 -9.75 0.52
CA ARG A 83 5.67 -9.64 -0.94
C ARG A 83 4.28 -9.40 -1.50
N GLU A 84 3.27 -10.07 -0.96
CA GLU A 84 1.90 -9.93 -1.47
C GLU A 84 1.22 -8.61 -1.13
N LEU A 85 1.67 -7.91 -0.08
CA LEU A 85 1.00 -6.70 0.40
C LEU A 85 1.80 -5.41 0.19
N TYR A 86 3.12 -5.52 0.05
CA TYR A 86 4.02 -4.37 0.05
C TYR A 86 5.07 -4.39 -1.09
N GLN A 87 5.15 -5.43 -1.93
CA GLN A 87 6.17 -5.48 -3.00
C GLN A 87 5.88 -4.51 -4.14
N ASP A 88 4.61 -4.48 -4.57
CA ASP A 88 4.21 -3.67 -5.73
C ASP A 88 4.03 -2.19 -5.36
N ASP A 89 3.68 -1.93 -4.10
CA ASP A 89 3.51 -0.59 -3.55
C ASP A 89 4.09 -0.55 -2.13
N ALA A 90 5.30 -0.01 -1.98
CA ALA A 90 6.00 -0.01 -0.70
C ALA A 90 5.51 1.14 0.20
N LEU A 91 5.49 0.93 1.51
CA LEU A 91 5.14 2.01 2.46
C LEU A 91 6.08 3.21 2.29
N GLU A 92 5.48 4.41 2.29
CA GLU A 92 6.17 5.69 2.25
C GLU A 92 6.21 6.37 3.63
N GLU A 93 7.11 7.34 3.81
CA GLU A 93 7.23 8.07 5.06
C GLU A 93 6.05 9.04 5.24
N GLY A 94 5.33 8.91 6.36
CA GLY A 94 4.10 9.68 6.61
C GLY A 94 2.81 9.03 6.10
N GLU A 95 2.90 7.89 5.39
CA GLU A 95 1.74 7.09 5.00
C GLU A 95 1.16 6.32 6.20
N ILE A 96 -0.17 6.19 6.25
CA ILE A 96 -0.86 5.33 7.21
C ILE A 96 -0.96 3.91 6.64
N ASP A 97 -0.35 2.93 7.30
CA ASP A 97 -0.42 1.54 6.88
C ASP A 97 -1.81 0.91 7.17
N VAL A 98 -2.72 1.02 6.22
CA VAL A 98 -4.04 0.38 6.28
C VAL A 98 -4.00 -1.14 6.05
N ARG A 99 -2.88 -1.68 5.54
CA ARG A 99 -2.72 -3.10 5.18
C ARG A 99 -2.31 -3.97 6.36
N LEU A 100 -1.90 -3.37 7.47
CA LEU A 100 -1.36 -4.07 8.64
C LEU A 100 -2.26 -5.22 9.13
N ASN A 101 -3.58 -5.02 9.20
CA ASN A 101 -4.49 -6.07 9.64
C ASN A 101 -4.52 -7.25 8.64
N SER A 102 -4.49 -6.96 7.34
CA SER A 102 -4.37 -7.98 6.30
C SER A 102 -3.03 -8.73 6.42
N PHE A 103 -1.94 -8.01 6.68
CA PHE A 103 -0.63 -8.63 6.90
C PHE A 103 -0.65 -9.60 8.10
N LYS A 104 -1.21 -9.19 9.23
CA LYS A 104 -1.41 -10.06 10.41
C LYS A 104 -2.28 -11.27 10.06
N GLY A 105 -3.36 -11.09 9.31
CA GLY A 105 -4.23 -12.16 8.84
C GLY A 105 -3.49 -13.19 7.98
N CYS A 106 -2.69 -12.72 7.01
CA CYS A 106 -1.85 -13.57 6.17
C CYS A 106 -0.87 -14.40 7.01
N PHE A 107 -0.18 -13.76 7.96
CA PHE A 107 0.77 -14.43 8.85
C PHE A 107 0.10 -15.55 9.66
N ILE A 108 -1.02 -15.26 10.33
CA ILE A 108 -1.73 -16.24 11.16
C ILE A 108 -2.24 -17.42 10.32
N GLN A 109 -2.75 -17.16 9.11
CA GLN A 109 -3.18 -18.22 8.19
C GLN A 109 -2.05 -19.12 7.71
N ARG A 110 -0.80 -18.64 7.72
CA ARG A 110 0.38 -19.41 7.30
C ARG A 110 1.08 -20.09 8.45
N SER A 111 1.21 -19.42 9.59
CA SER A 111 1.81 -20.01 10.80
C SER A 111 1.01 -21.21 11.32
N GLY A 112 -0.32 -21.21 11.15
CA GLY A 112 -1.17 -22.35 11.46
C GLY A 112 -1.07 -23.53 10.48
N ARG A 113 -0.49 -23.35 9.29
CA ARG A 113 -0.36 -24.40 8.25
C ARG A 113 0.95 -25.18 8.34
N THR A 114 1.93 -24.73 9.13
CA THR A 114 3.20 -25.43 9.31
C THR A 114 3.07 -26.58 10.31
N ARG A 115 2.40 -27.65 9.89
CA ARG A 115 2.50 -29.00 10.45
C ARG A 115 2.23 -30.00 9.31
N ASN A 116 3.27 -30.29 8.52
CA ASN A 116 3.45 -31.51 7.74
C ASN A 116 4.93 -31.61 7.36
#